data_AF-A0A1F4UX82-F1
#
_entry.id   AF-A0A1F4UX82-F1
#
_cell.length_a   1.000
_cell.length_b   1.000
_cell.length_c   1.000
_cell.angle_alpha   90.00
_cell.angle_beta   90.00
_cell.angle_gamma   90.00
#
_symmetry.space_group_name_H-M   'P 1'
#
loop_
_entity.id
_entity.type
_entity.pdbx_description
1 polymer ?
#
loop_
_entity_poly.entity_id
_entity_poly.type
_entity_poly.pdbx_seq_one_letter_code
_entity_poly.pdbx_strand_id
1 'polypeptide(L)'
;MQALVDSGANLSIIHPQLAQFLGFDLKKLGIPKAGGISASGGYKSWILPNPIDVNIYGYNFSFNFTVIDNPNLIWGCILGQDSIFSVARIDFQKFKGFLEIRFRQDLN
;
A
#
# COMPACT_ATOMS: atom_id res chain seq x y z
N MET A 1 10.72 -1.57 -7.29
CA MET A 1 9.72 -2.55 -6.81
C MET A 1 8.42 -2.29 -7.55
N GLN A 2 7.65 -3.34 -7.88
CA GLN A 2 6.31 -3.16 -8.47
C GLN A 2 5.27 -3.15 -7.34
N ALA A 3 4.27 -2.27 -7.46
CA ALA A 3 3.14 -2.17 -6.55
C ALA A 3 1.84 -2.19 -7.36
N LEU A 4 0.79 -2.78 -6.79
CA LEU A 4 -0.56 -2.66 -7.34
C LEU A 4 -1.18 -1.34 -6.86
N VAL A 5 -1.71 -0.56 -7.79
CA VAL A 5 -2.58 0.58 -7.47
C VAL A 5 -4.02 0.08 -7.53
N ASP A 6 -4.72 0.10 -6.40
CA ASP A 6 -6.07 -0.49 -6.28
C ASP A 6 -7.04 0.45 -5.58
N SER A 7 -7.92 1.07 -6.36
CA SER A 7 -8.98 1.93 -5.80
C SER A 7 -10.07 1.14 -5.07
N GLY A 8 -10.14 -0.18 -5.23
CA GLY A 8 -11.04 -1.05 -4.48
C GLY A 8 -10.53 -1.40 -3.08
N ALA A 9 -9.23 -1.16 -2.81
CA ALA A 9 -8.63 -1.36 -1.51
C ALA A 9 -8.70 -0.07 -0.68
N ASN A 10 -9.39 -0.11 0.46
CA ASN A 10 -9.45 1.04 1.38
C ASN A 10 -8.09 1.33 2.03
N LEU A 11 -7.28 0.28 2.25
CA LEU A 11 -6.00 0.36 2.96
C LEU A 11 -4.83 0.04 2.04
N SER A 12 -3.72 0.71 2.28
CA SER A 12 -2.43 0.39 1.68
C SER A 12 -1.75 -0.73 2.45
N ILE A 13 -1.30 -1.75 1.71
CA ILE A 13 -0.91 -3.04 2.28
C ILE A 13 0.51 -3.39 1.81
N ILE A 14 1.31 -3.96 2.71
CA ILE A 14 2.57 -4.61 2.34
C ILE A 14 2.68 -6.02 2.92
N HIS A 15 3.45 -6.86 2.24
CA HIS A 15 3.78 -8.19 2.72
C HIS A 15 4.79 -8.14 3.90
N PRO A 16 4.73 -9.05 4.88
CA PRO A 16 5.68 -9.17 5.98
C PRO A 16 7.15 -9.09 5.60
N GLN A 17 7.54 -9.74 4.50
CA GLN A 17 8.91 -9.72 4.00
C GLN A 17 9.35 -8.32 3.55
N LEU A 18 8.43 -7.55 2.96
CA LEU A 18 8.71 -6.18 2.56
C LEU A 18 8.86 -5.27 3.79
N ALA A 19 7.98 -5.42 4.79
CA ALA A 19 8.09 -4.70 6.05
C ALA A 19 9.45 -4.95 6.72
N GLN A 20 9.90 -6.22 6.78
CA GLN A 20 11.20 -6.59 7.34
C GLN A 20 12.37 -6.01 6.53
N PHE A 21 12.29 -6.05 5.20
CA PHE A 21 13.29 -5.45 4.32
C PHE A 21 13.43 -3.94 4.56
N LEU A 22 12.32 -3.26 4.84
CA LEU A 22 12.27 -1.83 5.18
C LEU A 22 12.69 -1.54 6.64
N GLY A 23 13.11 -2.56 7.39
CA GLY A 23 13.64 -2.40 8.75
C GLY A 23 12.58 -2.51 9.87
N PHE A 24 11.33 -2.85 9.56
CA PHE A 24 10.31 -3.07 10.58
C PHE A 24 10.40 -4.48 11.17
N ASP A 25 10.57 -4.55 12.49
CA ASP A 25 10.54 -5.81 13.23
C ASP A 25 9.11 -6.18 13.61
N LEU A 26 8.50 -7.09 12.84
CA LEU A 26 7.12 -7.55 13.07
C LEU A 26 6.91 -8.16 14.45
N LYS A 27 7.94 -8.73 15.08
CA LYS A 27 7.83 -9.30 16.44
C LYS A 27 7.65 -8.19 17.49
N LYS A 28 8.15 -6.98 17.21
CA LYS A 28 8.02 -5.79 18.07
C LYS A 28 6.74 -5.00 17.80
N LEU A 29 6.02 -5.27 16.72
CA LEU A 29 4.73 -4.63 16.42
C LEU A 29 3.58 -5.11 17.32
N GLY A 30 3.83 -6.08 18.20
CA GLY A 30 2.85 -6.59 19.14
C GLY A 30 1.93 -7.65 18.54
N ILE A 31 0.79 -7.85 19.20
CA ILE A 31 -0.18 -8.89 18.84
C ILE A 31 -0.90 -8.47 17.55
N PRO A 32 -0.87 -9.28 16.48
CA PRO A 32 -1.64 -8.99 15.27
C PRO A 32 -3.11 -8.84 15.59
N LYS A 33 -3.76 -7.89 14.92
CA LYS A 33 -5.22 -7.84 14.90
C LYS A 33 -5.72 -8.92 13.96
N ALA A 34 -6.88 -9.50 14.28
CA ALA A 34 -7.61 -10.28 13.30
C ALA A 34 -7.96 -9.32 12.15
N GLY A 35 -7.36 -9.57 10.99
CA GLY A 35 -7.70 -8.87 9.75
C GLY A 35 -9.09 -9.28 9.31
N GLY A 36 -9.84 -8.33 8.75
CA GLY A 36 -11.18 -8.58 8.23
C GLY A 36 -11.21 -9.66 7.15
N ILE A 37 -12.41 -9.98 6.67
CA ILE A 37 -12.59 -10.96 5.60
C ILE A 37 -12.08 -10.34 4.29
N SER A 38 -10.99 -10.88 3.73
CA SER A 38 -10.63 -10.62 2.33
C SER A 38 -11.29 -11.65 1.42
N ALA A 39 -11.35 -11.38 0.12
CA ALA A 39 -11.79 -12.36 -0.88
C ALA A 39 -10.99 -13.69 -0.82
N SER A 40 -9.79 -13.66 -0.24
CA SER A 40 -8.87 -14.80 -0.10
C SER A 40 -8.85 -15.45 1.30
N GLY A 41 -9.78 -15.10 2.20
CA GLY A 41 -9.87 -15.63 3.56
C GLY A 41 -9.48 -14.64 4.66
N GLY A 42 -9.36 -15.15 5.89
CA GLY A 42 -8.93 -14.40 7.06
C GLY A 42 -7.41 -14.25 7.09
N TYR A 43 -6.92 -13.09 7.54
CA TYR A 43 -5.50 -12.80 7.66
C TYR A 43 -5.21 -12.11 8.99
N LYS A 44 -3.95 -12.07 9.39
CA LYS A 44 -3.49 -11.24 10.51
C LYS A 44 -2.94 -9.92 9.98
N SER A 45 -3.15 -8.85 10.73
CA SER A 45 -2.64 -7.55 10.35
C SER A 45 -1.92 -6.80 11.46
N TRP A 46 -0.94 -6.00 11.05
CA TRP A 46 -0.23 -5.05 11.90
C TRP A 46 -0.27 -3.69 11.23
N ILE A 47 -0.50 -2.63 12.00
CA ILE A 47 -0.33 -1.26 11.52
C ILE A 47 1.12 -0.87 11.80
N LEU A 48 1.82 -0.38 10.79
CA LEU A 48 3.17 0.11 11.00
C LEU A 48 3.16 1.40 11.86
N PRO A 49 4.12 1.55 12.78
CA PRO A 49 4.14 2.69 13.70
C PRO A 49 4.62 3.98 13.01
N ASN A 50 5.39 3.84 11.93
CA ASN A 50 5.94 4.95 11.17
C ASN A 50 5.50 4.82 9.70
N PRO A 51 5.27 5.94 9.02
CA PRO A 51 5.04 5.92 7.58
C PRO A 51 6.29 5.45 6.82
N ILE A 52 6.07 4.97 5.60
CA ILE A 52 7.11 4.58 4.65
C ILE A 52 7.22 5.66 3.59
N ASP A 53 8.46 6.08 3.31
CA ASP A 53 8.76 6.97 2.20
C ASP A 53 8.67 6.23 0.86
N VAL A 54 7.89 6.80 -0.05
CA VAL A 54 7.60 6.28 -1.38
C VAL A 54 7.99 7.32 -2.41
N ASN A 55 8.92 6.95 -3.29
CA ASN A 55 9.26 7.76 -4.47
C ASN A 55 8.49 7.25 -5.70
N ILE A 56 7.68 8.11 -6.32
CA ILE A 56 6.95 7.80 -7.55
C ILE A 56 7.30 8.87 -8.58
N TYR A 57 8.00 8.47 -9.65
CA TYR A 57 8.46 9.37 -10.71
C TYR A 57 9.21 10.62 -10.20
N GLY A 58 10.00 10.49 -9.13
CA GLY A 58 10.75 11.60 -8.54
C GLY A 58 10.00 12.39 -7.46
N TYR A 59 8.70 12.18 -7.29
CA TYR A 59 7.92 12.77 -6.20
C TYR A 59 8.02 11.90 -4.95
N ASN A 60 8.29 12.51 -3.80
CA ASN A 60 8.42 11.82 -2.52
C ASN A 60 7.15 12.02 -1.68
N PHE A 61 6.61 10.92 -1.17
CA PHE A 61 5.47 10.91 -0.26
C PHE A 61 5.75 9.96 0.90
N SER A 62 5.11 10.18 2.04
CA SER A 62 5.19 9.25 3.18
C SER A 62 3.78 8.74 3.48
N PHE A 63 3.59 7.42 3.46
CA PHE A 63 2.28 6.81 3.70
C PHE A 63 2.33 5.79 4.84
N ASN A 64 1.24 5.68 5.57
CA ASN A 64 1.06 4.57 6.50
C ASN A 64 0.69 3.31 5.73
N PHE A 65 1.20 2.17 6.18
CA PHE A 65 0.89 0.87 5.60
C PHE A 65 0.43 -0.11 6.68
N THR A 66 -0.45 -1.02 6.26
CA THR A 66 -0.82 -2.20 7.02
C THR A 66 -0.04 -3.40 6.51
N VAL A 67 0.60 -4.14 7.41
CA VAL A 67 1.21 -5.44 7.09
C VAL A 67 0.14 -6.51 7.17
N ILE A 68 0.03 -7.39 6.18
CA ILE A 68 -0.93 -8.50 6.17
C ILE A 68 -0.21 -9.83 5.90
N ASP A 69 -0.39 -10.83 6.76
CA ASP A 69 0.23 -12.17 6.59
C ASP A 69 -0.55 -13.12 5.67
N ASN A 70 -1.05 -12.63 4.55
CA ASN A 70 -1.80 -13.47 3.62
C ASN A 70 -0.85 -14.17 2.63
N PRO A 71 -0.71 -15.51 2.67
CA PRO A 71 0.16 -16.24 1.75
C PRO A 71 -0.32 -16.18 0.29
N ASN A 72 -1.59 -15.83 0.06
CA ASN A 72 -2.18 -15.68 -1.28
C ASN A 72 -2.03 -14.25 -1.82
N LEU A 73 -1.33 -13.35 -1.13
CA LEU A 73 -1.11 -11.98 -1.59
C LEU A 73 -0.13 -11.98 -2.77
N ILE A 74 -0.65 -11.83 -3.99
CA ILE A 74 0.16 -11.83 -5.23
C ILE A 74 1.10 -10.62 -5.27
N TRP A 75 0.64 -9.47 -4.76
CA TRP A 75 1.37 -8.21 -4.79
C TRP A 75 2.03 -7.91 -3.45
N GLY A 76 3.36 -7.77 -3.43
CA GLY A 76 4.09 -7.44 -2.20
C GLY A 76 3.77 -6.05 -1.62
N CYS A 77 3.20 -5.16 -2.43
CA CYS A 77 2.76 -3.81 -2.07
C CYS A 77 1.47 -3.47 -2.84
N ILE A 78 0.46 -2.98 -2.12
CA ILE A 78 -0.79 -2.43 -2.65
C ILE A 78 -0.92 -1.00 -2.15
N LEU A 79 -1.10 -0.06 -3.08
CA LEU A 79 -1.45 1.34 -2.80
C LEU A 79 -2.96 1.50 -2.89
N GLY A 80 -3.61 1.56 -1.73
CA GLY A 80 -5.05 1.74 -1.57
C GLY A 80 -5.45 3.21 -1.51
N GLN A 81 -6.73 3.46 -1.29
CA GLN A 81 -7.34 4.80 -1.24
C GLN A 81 -6.67 5.75 -0.23
N ASP A 82 -6.16 5.21 0.89
CA ASP A 82 -5.50 5.97 1.96
C ASP A 82 -4.07 6.45 1.65
N SER A 83 -3.50 6.08 0.48
CA SER A 83 -2.16 6.52 0.06
C SER A 83 -2.19 7.34 -1.23
N ILE A 84 -1.85 6.73 -2.37
CA ILE A 84 -1.58 7.41 -3.64
C ILE A 84 -2.76 8.25 -4.13
N PHE A 85 -3.99 7.82 -3.86
CA PHE A 85 -5.19 8.55 -4.27
C PHE A 85 -5.43 9.84 -3.46
N SER A 86 -4.80 9.99 -2.29
CA SER A 86 -4.84 11.24 -1.52
C SER A 86 -3.91 12.33 -2.07
N VAL A 87 -2.89 11.92 -2.82
CA VAL A 87 -1.84 12.81 -3.36
C VAL A 87 -1.83 12.88 -4.88
N ALA A 88 -2.60 12.04 -5.57
CA ALA A 88 -2.62 12.00 -7.02
C ALA A 88 -4.01 11.69 -7.57
N ARG A 89 -4.35 12.32 -8.70
CA ARG A 89 -5.42 11.85 -9.57
C ARG A 89 -4.86 10.82 -10.54
N ILE A 90 -5.51 9.68 -10.65
CA ILE A 90 -5.11 8.58 -11.53
C ILE A 90 -6.25 8.28 -12.50
N ASP A 91 -6.02 8.52 -13.78
CA ASP A 91 -7.01 8.34 -14.84
C ASP A 91 -6.64 7.12 -15.71
N PHE A 92 -7.45 6.05 -15.63
CA PHE A 92 -7.29 4.84 -16.44
C PHE A 92 -8.25 4.86 -17.64
N GLN A 93 -7.74 5.09 -18.84
CA GLN A 93 -8.52 5.01 -20.09
C GLN A 93 -8.10 3.76 -20.88
N LYS A 94 -8.46 2.58 -20.37
CA LYS A 94 -8.04 1.27 -20.93
C LYS A 94 -8.39 1.10 -22.40
N PHE A 95 -9.57 1.57 -22.83
CA PHE A 95 -9.99 1.50 -24.23
C PHE A 95 -9.11 2.32 -25.18
N LYS A 96 -8.35 3.29 -24.67
CA LYS A 96 -7.33 4.06 -25.40
C LYS A 96 -5.90 3.59 -25.12
N GLY A 97 -5.71 2.58 -24.27
CA GLY A 97 -4.38 2.18 -23.80
C GLY A 97 -3.65 3.26 -23.01
N PHE A 98 -4.38 4.17 -22.37
CA PHE A 98 -3.82 5.38 -21.74
C PHE A 98 -3.94 5.34 -20.22
N LEU A 99 -2.85 5.68 -19.53
CA LEU A 99 -2.76 5.87 -18.09
C LEU A 99 -2.14 7.24 -17.81
N GLU A 100 -2.78 8.03 -16.97
CA GLU A 100 -2.25 9.31 -16.51
C GLU A 100 -2.27 9.39 -14.99
N ILE A 101 -1.18 9.91 -14.43
CA ILE A 101 -1.05 10.21 -13.00
C ILE A 101 -0.70 11.69 -12.86
N ARG A 102 -1.51 12.43 -12.10
CA ARG A 102 -1.29 13.85 -11.79
C ARG A 102 -1.17 14.02 -10.30
N PHE A 103 0.04 14.31 -9.82
CA PHE A 103 0.27 14.59 -8.41
C PHE A 103 -0.25 15.97 -8.02
N ARG A 104 -0.65 16.11 -6.76
CA ARG A 104 -1.01 17.37 -6.12
C ARG A 104 0.20 18.29 -6.10
N GLN A 105 -0.02 19.54 -6.52
CA GLN A 105 1.01 20.58 -6.52
C GLN A 105 1.09 21.32 -5.20
N ASP A 106 0.03 21.27 -4.39
CA ASP A 106 -0.05 21.95 -3.09
C ASP A 106 0.59 21.19 -1.93
N LEU A 107 1.13 20.00 -2.21
CA LEU A 107 1.87 19.18 -1.24
C LEU A 107 3.39 19.18 -1.47
N ASN A 108 3.87 19.86 -2.52
CA ASN A 108 5.29 19.92 -2.90
C ASN A 108 5.84 21.35 -2.82
#